data_AF-A0AB35ID43-F1
#
_entry.id   AF-A0AB35ID43-F1
#
_cell.length_a   1.000
_cell.length_b   1.000
_cell.length_c   1.000
_cell.angle_alpha   90.00
_cell.angle_beta   90.00
_cell.angle_gamma   90.00
#
_symmetry.space_group_name_H-M   'P 1'
#
loop_
_entity.id
_entity.type
_entity.pdbx_description
1 polymer ?
#
loop_
_entity_poly.entity_id
_entity_poly.type
_entity_poly.pdbx_seq_one_letter_code
_entity_poly.pdbx_strand_id
1 'polypeptide(L)' 'MTIINALLVIMKKAGLGIIDNLSFIFAAGMALGMAKRERAVTVLSSVIAFFVMYALINVLLVINGQILADNSIVIMF' A
#
# COMPACT_ATOMS: atom_id res chain seq x y z
N MET A 1 -11.48 -29.23 -10.37
CA MET A 1 -11.20 -27.88 -10.92
C MET A 1 -11.14 -28.02 -12.43
N THR A 2 -12.07 -27.41 -13.17
CA THR A 2 -12.03 -27.43 -14.65
C THR A 2 -10.95 -26.45 -15.15
N ILE A 3 -10.44 -26.66 -16.37
CA ILE A 3 -9.40 -25.80 -16.98
C ILE A 3 -9.84 -24.32 -17.02
N ILE A 4 -11.11 -24.07 -17.33
CA ILE A 4 -11.69 -22.70 -17.34
C ILE A 4 -11.71 -22.09 -15.95
N ASN A 5 -12.04 -22.86 -14.91
CA ASN A 5 -12.01 -22.39 -13.52
C ASN A 5 -10.57 -22.05 -13.10
N ALA A 6 -9.58 -22.89 -13.46
CA ALA A 6 -8.17 -22.59 -13.20
C ALA A 6 -7.71 -21.28 -13.87
N LEU A 7 -8.09 -21.05 -15.13
CA LEU A 7 -7.80 -19.81 -15.85
C LEU A 7 -8.43 -18.59 -15.18
N LEU A 8 -9.71 -18.67 -14.79
CA LEU A 8 -10.41 -17.60 -14.10
C LEU A 8 -9.78 -17.26 -12.75
N VAL A 9 -9.32 -18.28 -12.01
CA VAL A 9 -8.63 -18.07 -10.73
C VAL A 9 -7.30 -17.35 -10.92
N ILE A 10 -6.55 -17.67 -11.97
CA ILE A 10 -5.28 -16.98 -12.29
C ILE A 10 -5.56 -15.51 -12.64
N MET A 11 -6.53 -15.24 -13.52
CA MET A 11 -6.89 -13.87 -13.88
C MET A 11 -7.37 -13.05 -12.67
N LYS A 12 -8.19 -13.66 -11.81
CA LYS A 12 -8.64 -13.03 -10.55
C LYS A 12 -7.45 -12.68 -9.66
N LYS A 13 -6.52 -13.61 -9.45
CA LYS A 13 -5.32 -13.37 -8.63
C LYS A 13 -4.41 -12.29 -9.22
N ALA A 14 -4.23 -12.29 -10.54
CA ALA A 14 -3.44 -11.26 -11.22
C ALA A 14 -4.07 -9.87 -11.08
N GLY A 15 -5.38 -9.76 -11.26
CA GLY A 15 -6.11 -8.50 -11.07
C GLY A 15 -6.06 -8.00 -9.62
N LEU A 16 -6.28 -8.89 -8.66
CA LEU A 16 -6.20 -8.56 -7.23
C LEU A 16 -4.78 -8.11 -6.83
N GLY A 17 -3.73 -8.75 -7.33
CA GLY A 17 -2.36 -8.33 -7.04
C GLY A 17 -2.07 -6.86 -7.39
N ILE A 18 -2.73 -6.31 -8.42
CA ILE A 18 -2.61 -4.89 -8.80
C ILE A 18 -3.50 -4.02 -7.94
N ILE A 19 -4.77 -4.41 -7.74
CA ILE A 19 -5.76 -3.61 -7.00
C ILE A 19 -5.40 -3.54 -5.50
N ASP A 20 -4.93 -4.63 -4.91
CA ASP A 20 -4.54 -4.68 -3.49
C ASP A 20 -3.34 -3.77 -3.19
N ASN A 21 -2.47 -3.55 -4.18
CA ASN A 21 -1.31 -2.67 -4.09
C ASN A 21 -1.52 -1.32 -4.77
N LEU A 22 -2.77 -0.98 -5.10
CA LEU A 22 -3.08 0.18 -5.93
C LEU A 22 -2.58 1.48 -5.31
N SER A 23 -2.69 1.67 -3.99
CA SER A 23 -2.22 2.89 -3.31
C SER A 23 -0.73 3.12 -3.49
N PHE A 24 0.07 2.06 -3.51
CA PHE A 24 1.51 2.13 -3.75
C PHE A 24 1.82 2.51 -5.20
N ILE A 25 1.18 1.80 -6.16
CA ILE A 25 1.35 2.05 -7.59
C ILE A 25 0.89 3.47 -7.95
N PHE A 26 -0.21 3.92 -7.35
CA PHE A 26 -0.76 5.26 -7.54
C PHE A 26 0.16 6.34 -6.98
N ALA A 27 0.74 6.16 -5.79
CA ALA A 27 1.70 7.11 -5.23
C ALA A 27 2.92 7.29 -6.15
N ALA A 28 3.51 6.18 -6.62
CA ALA A 28 4.63 6.21 -7.56
C ALA A 28 4.23 6.85 -8.91
N GLY A 29 3.05 6.52 -9.43
CA GLY A 29 2.53 7.06 -10.68
C GLY A 29 2.23 8.57 -10.62
N MET A 30 1.63 9.03 -9.52
CA MET A 30 1.38 10.46 -9.26
C MET A 30 2.68 11.24 -9.12
N ALA A 31 3.64 10.69 -8.36
CA ALA A 31 4.96 11.29 -8.19
C ALA A 31 5.70 11.42 -9.54
N LEU A 32 5.64 10.39 -10.39
CA LEU A 32 6.18 10.46 -11.75
C LEU A 32 5.46 11.50 -12.62
N GLY A 33 4.11 11.53 -12.57
CA GLY A 33 3.29 12.46 -13.35
C GLY A 33 3.52 13.93 -13.00
N MET A 34 3.87 14.22 -11.74
CA MET A 34 4.16 15.57 -11.24
C MET A 34 5.65 15.95 -11.30
N ALA A 35 6.54 15.01 -11.64
CA ALA A 35 7.99 15.25 -11.65
C ALA A 35 8.44 16.06 -12.88
N LYS A 36 8.87 17.31 -12.63
CA LYS A 36 9.29 18.26 -13.69
C LYS A 36 10.75 18.11 -14.13
N ARG A 37 11.66 17.66 -13.25
CA ARG A 37 13.12 17.58 -13.53
C ARG A 37 13.66 16.17 -13.31
N GLU A 38 13.73 15.69 -12.07
CA GLU A 38 14.36 14.41 -11.73
C GLU A 38 13.34 13.29 -11.51
N ARG A 39 12.84 12.71 -12.60
CA ARG A 39 11.78 11.68 -12.55
C ARG A 39 12.16 10.44 -11.74
N ALA A 40 13.40 9.95 -11.89
CA ALA A 40 13.85 8.76 -11.17
C ALA A 40 13.93 8.99 -9.66
N VAL A 41 14.47 10.14 -9.24
CA VAL A 41 14.65 10.49 -7.82
C VAL A 41 13.30 10.79 -7.16
N THR A 42 12.39 11.48 -7.84
CA THR A 42 11.05 11.76 -7.32
C THR A 42 10.26 10.47 -7.07
N VAL A 43 10.31 9.51 -8.00
CA VAL A 43 9.64 8.21 -7.84
C VAL A 43 10.27 7.43 -6.67
N LEU A 44 11.60 7.37 -6.60
CA LEU A 44 12.29 6.70 -5.51
C LEU A 44 11.95 7.33 -4.14
N SER A 45 11.91 8.66 -4.06
CA SER A 45 11.52 9.38 -2.85
C SER A 45 10.07 9.13 -2.45
N SER A 46 9.15 9.03 -3.42
CA SER A 46 7.74 8.69 -3.13
C SER A 46 7.59 7.29 -2.56
N VAL A 47 8.37 6.33 -3.05
CA VAL A 47 8.37 4.95 -2.54
C VAL A 47 8.85 4.91 -1.10
N ILE A 48 9.95 5.61 -0.79
CA ILE A 48 10.49 5.70 0.57
C ILE A 48 9.48 6.39 1.50
N ALA A 49 8.90 7.52 1.07
CA ALA A 49 7.90 8.25 1.84
C ALA A 49 6.65 7.41 2.13
N PHE A 50 6.20 6.58 1.20
CA PHE A 50 5.07 5.67 1.40
C PHE A 50 5.32 4.67 2.54
N PHE A 51 6.51 4.05 2.59
CA PHE A 51 6.87 3.13 3.66
C PHE A 51 7.02 3.84 5.01
N VAL A 52 7.65 5.02 5.03
CA VAL A 52 7.77 5.83 6.25
C VAL A 52 6.39 6.20 6.77
N MET A 53 5.47 6.62 5.89
CA MET A 53 4.11 6.96 6.27
C MET A 53 3.35 5.76 6.83
N TYR A 54 3.49 4.58 6.20
CA TYR A 54 2.87 3.35 6.70
C TYR A 54 3.35 3.01 8.13
N ALA A 55 4.65 3.05 8.38
CA ALA A 55 5.20 2.81 9.72
C ALA A 55 4.77 3.91 10.72
N LEU A 56 4.79 5.17 10.29
CA LEU A 56 4.45 6.30 11.15
C LEU A 56 2.99 6.27 11.61
N ILE A 57 2.05 5.92 10.72
CA ILE A 57 0.64 5.77 11.09
C ILE A 57 0.48 4.70 12.15
N ASN A 58 1.13 3.54 12.01
CA ASN A 58 1.08 2.49 13.03
C ASN A 58 1.58 3.02 14.39
N VAL A 59 2.72 3.71 14.41
CA VAL A 59 3.29 4.30 15.64
C VAL A 59 2.37 5.35 16.25
N LEU A 60 1.81 6.25 15.45
CA LEU A 60 0.90 7.30 15.92
C LEU A 60 -0.39 6.70 16.52
N LEU A 61 -0.92 5.64 15.92
CA LEU A 61 -2.10 4.94 16.44
C LEU A 61 -1.82 4.24 17.78
N VAL A 62 -0.60 3.73 17.98
CA VAL A 62 -0.15 3.18 19.27
C VAL A 62 0.01 4.27 20.32
N ILE A 63 0.66 5.39 19.98
CA ILE A 63 0.86 6.52 20.90
C ILE A 63 -0.49 7.14 21.31
N ASN A 64 -1.44 7.24 20.37
CA ASN A 64 -2.78 7.78 20.64
C ASN A 64 -3.71 6.78 21.35
N GLY A 65 -3.23 5.58 21.70
CA GLY A 65 -4.01 4.58 22.43
C GLY A 65 -5.19 4.01 21.63
N GLN A 66 -5.16 4.08 20.29
CA GLN A 66 -6.19 3.50 19.44
C GLN A 66 -5.88 2.02 19.11
N ILE A 67 -4.61 1.63 19.18
CA ILE A 67 -4.13 0.28 18.90
C ILE A 67 -3.07 -0.08 19.96
N LEU A 68 -3.11 -1.31 20.48
CA LEU A 68 -2.06 -1.82 21.36
C LEU A 68 -0.78 -2.14 20.56
N ALA A 69 0.34 -2.29 21.26
CA ALA A 69 1.63 -2.65 20.67
C ALA A 69 1.63 -4.02 19.95
N ASP A 70 0.57 -4.81 20.07
CA ASP A 70 0.35 -6.10 19.40
C ASP A 70 -0.56 -5.99 18.15
N ASN A 71 -0.81 -4.77 17.66
CA ASN A 71 -1.73 -4.47 16.56
C ASN A 71 -3.21 -4.83 16.83
N SER A 72 -3.59 -5.15 18.07
CA SER A 72 -5.00 -5.29 18.45
C SER A 72 -5.63 -3.91 18.68
N ILE A 73 -6.86 -3.74 18.21
CA ILE A 73 -7.58 -2.48 18.37
C ILE A 73 -7.92 -2.33 19.85
N VAL A 74 -7.64 -1.16 20.44
CA VAL A 74 -8.17 -0.82 21.77
C VAL A 74 -9.68 -0.65 21.59
N ILE A 75 -10.45 -1.69 21.90
CA ILE A 75 -11.90 -1.60 22.00
C ILE A 75 -12.19 -0.89 23.34
N MET A 76 -12.21 0.45 23.32
CA MET A 76 -12.83 1.23 24.39
C MET A 76 -14.35 1.25 24.16
N PHE A 77 -15.01 0.18 24.59
CA PHE A 77 -16.38 0.17 25.07
C PHE A 77 -16.36 -0.36 26.51
#